data_AF-A0A8H6BTS2-F1
#
_entry.id   AF-A0A8H6BTS2-F1
#
_cell.length_a   1.000
_cell.length_b   1.000
_cell.length_c   1.000
_cell.angle_alpha   90.00
_cell.angle_beta   90.00
_cell.angle_gamma   90.00
#
_symmetry.space_group_name_H-M   'P 1'
#
loop_
_entity.id
_entity.type
_entity.pdbx_description
1 polymer ?
#
loop_
_entity_poly.entity_id
_entity_poly.type
_entity_poly.pdbx_seq_one_letter_code
_entity_poly.pdbx_strand_id
1 'polypeptide(L)'
;MSLRSIAKIVTSKQKTEGSGAIVHRSMGIYGQRKYNPFLLFDHFIGANNHGFPAHPHQGHETITYVLNGAVAHEDFTGAKGMLYKGDLQFMTAGKG
;
A
#
# COMPACT_ATOMS: atom_id res chain seq x y z
N MET A 1 -3.85 -32.88 1.82
CA MET A 1 -3.40 -31.56 2.33
C MET A 1 -4.06 -31.32 3.67
N SER A 2 -3.32 -30.89 4.69
CA SER A 2 -3.91 -30.43 5.96
C SER A 2 -4.62 -29.09 5.73
N LEU A 3 -5.81 -28.91 6.31
CA LEU A 3 -6.44 -27.60 6.38
C LEU A 3 -5.56 -26.66 7.22
N ARG A 4 -5.45 -25.41 6.78
CA ARG A 4 -4.76 -24.36 7.57
C ARG A 4 -5.73 -23.80 8.61
N SER A 5 -5.23 -23.51 9.81
CA SER A 5 -5.97 -22.79 10.84
C SER A 5 -5.46 -21.35 10.98
N ILE A 6 -6.28 -20.47 11.55
CA ILE A 6 -5.88 -19.10 11.87
C ILE A 6 -4.90 -19.15 13.04
N ALA A 7 -3.64 -18.82 12.78
CA ALA A 7 -2.61 -18.78 13.83
C ALA A 7 -2.67 -17.50 14.69
N LYS A 8 -3.06 -16.37 14.08
CA LYS A 8 -3.16 -15.08 14.77
C LYS A 8 -4.10 -14.13 14.03
N ILE A 9 -4.91 -13.39 14.80
CA ILE A 9 -5.68 -12.25 14.30
C ILE A 9 -4.96 -10.97 14.71
N VAL A 10 -4.77 -10.05 13.77
CA VAL A 10 -4.14 -8.75 14.01
C VAL A 10 -5.12 -7.65 13.62
N THR A 11 -5.56 -6.85 14.60
CA THR A 11 -6.37 -5.66 14.34
C THR A 11 -5.48 -4.55 13.81
N SER A 12 -5.80 -4.02 12.62
CA SER A 12 -5.08 -2.91 12.01
C SER A 12 -5.16 -1.63 12.86
N LYS A 13 -4.08 -0.85 12.88
CA LYS A 13 -4.02 0.43 13.59
C LYS A 13 -4.14 1.58 12.61
N GLN A 14 -4.99 2.56 12.95
CA GLN A 14 -5.14 3.78 12.17
C GLN A 14 -3.87 4.65 12.31
N LYS A 15 -3.41 5.22 11.20
CA LYS A 15 -2.29 6.17 11.14
C LYS A 15 -2.57 7.22 10.07
N THR A 16 -1.98 8.40 10.24
CA THR A 16 -1.90 9.39 9.17
C THR A 16 -0.57 9.22 8.43
N GLU A 17 -0.61 9.22 7.11
CA GLU A 17 0.55 9.07 6.23
C GLU A 17 0.48 10.11 5.09
N GLY A 18 1.62 10.36 4.44
CA GLY A 18 1.71 11.30 3.33
C GLY A 18 1.17 12.70 3.68
N SER A 19 0.32 13.23 2.80
CA SER A 19 -0.42 14.48 3.01
C SER A 19 -1.84 14.16 3.47
N GLY A 20 -2.03 13.92 4.77
CA GLY A 20 -3.36 13.75 5.39
C GLY A 20 -4.12 12.46 5.05
N ALA A 21 -3.49 11.51 4.36
CA ALA A 21 -4.12 10.21 4.07
C ALA A 21 -4.26 9.39 5.35
N ILE A 22 -5.41 8.76 5.55
CA ILE A 22 -5.64 7.86 6.67
C ILE A 22 -5.46 6.42 6.20
N VAL A 23 -4.59 5.68 6.88
CA VAL A 23 -4.32 4.27 6.62
C VAL A 23 -4.65 3.43 7.84
N HIS A 24 -5.12 2.22 7.62
CA HIS A 24 -5.24 1.17 8.63
C HIS A 24 -4.16 0.11 8.35
N ARG A 25 -3.08 0.14 9.14
CA ARG A 25 -1.90 -0.73 8.96
C ARG A 25 -2.02 -2.01 9.75
N SER A 26 -1.86 -3.16 9.08
CA SER A 26 -1.83 -4.48 9.73
C SER A 26 -0.43 -5.13 9.74
N MET A 27 0.37 -4.90 8.69
CA MET A 27 1.76 -5.38 8.56
C MET A 27 2.71 -4.19 8.36
N GLY A 28 4.00 -4.35 8.70
CA GLY A 28 5.02 -3.31 8.55
C GLY A 28 5.26 -2.44 9.79
N ILE A 29 4.91 -2.95 10.98
CA ILE A 29 5.30 -2.33 12.25
C ILE A 29 6.79 -2.63 12.51
N TYR A 30 7.57 -1.58 12.79
CA TYR A 30 8.99 -1.71 13.09
C TYR A 30 9.24 -2.73 14.21
N GLY A 31 10.22 -3.62 14.03
CA GLY A 31 10.51 -4.72 14.96
C GLY A 31 9.60 -5.95 14.85
N GLN A 32 8.61 -5.96 13.95
CA GLN A 32 7.70 -7.10 13.74
C GLN A 32 7.77 -7.68 12.32
N ARG A 33 8.98 -7.82 11.76
CA ARG A 33 9.22 -8.43 10.43
C ARG A 33 9.00 -9.95 10.42
N LYS A 34 7.77 -10.38 10.67
CA LYS A 34 7.39 -11.80 10.79
C LYS A 34 6.80 -12.40 9.52
N TYR A 35 6.45 -11.57 8.53
CA TYR A 35 5.64 -11.98 7.38
C TYR A 35 6.39 -11.91 6.04
N ASN A 36 7.63 -12.40 5.98
CA ASN A 36 8.37 -12.52 4.71
C ASN A 36 7.51 -13.30 3.68
N PRO A 37 7.34 -12.80 2.44
CA PRO A 37 8.03 -11.65 1.80
C PRO A 37 7.33 -10.29 1.94
N PHE A 38 6.21 -10.21 2.63
CA PHE A 38 5.42 -8.99 2.77
C PHE A 38 6.03 -8.01 3.78
N LEU A 39 6.27 -6.78 3.33
CA LEU A 39 6.90 -5.73 4.14
C LEU A 39 5.86 -4.86 4.87
N LEU A 40 4.76 -4.52 4.21
CA LEU A 40 3.75 -3.59 4.68
C LEU A 40 2.40 -3.92 4.05
N PHE A 41 1.31 -3.68 4.77
CA PHE A 41 -0.04 -3.79 4.22
C PHE A 41 -0.96 -2.78 4.88
N ASP A 42 -1.46 -1.87 4.05
CA ASP A 42 -2.33 -0.75 4.44
C ASP A 42 -3.64 -0.82 3.67
N HIS A 43 -4.74 -0.63 4.38
CA HIS A 43 -5.99 -0.19 3.78
C HIS A 43 -6.07 1.33 3.96
N PHE A 44 -5.99 2.08 2.88
CA PHE A 44 -6.06 3.54 2.95
C PHE A 44 -7.39 4.08 2.42
N ILE A 45 -7.79 5.22 2.97
CA ILE A 45 -8.95 5.98 2.54
C ILE A 45 -8.46 7.38 2.20
N GLY A 46 -8.53 7.72 0.91
CA GLY A 46 -8.22 9.06 0.41
C GLY A 46 -9.43 9.99 0.50
N ALA A 47 -9.16 11.29 0.63
CA ALA A 47 -10.13 12.36 0.43
C ALA A 47 -9.53 13.39 -0.54
N ASN A 48 -10.35 14.30 -1.06
CA ASN A 48 -9.86 15.37 -1.92
C ASN A 48 -8.75 16.16 -1.20
N ASN A 49 -7.64 16.44 -1.90
CA ASN A 49 -6.41 17.07 -1.41
C ASN A 49 -5.55 16.25 -0.42
N HIS A 50 -5.92 15.00 -0.14
CA HIS A 50 -5.08 14.07 0.62
C HIS A 50 -4.46 13.01 -0.31
N GLY A 51 -3.32 12.45 0.10
CA GLY A 51 -2.69 11.38 -0.64
C GLY A 51 -1.23 11.19 -0.28
N PHE A 52 -0.49 10.63 -1.23
CA PHE A 52 0.93 10.34 -1.09
C PHE A 52 1.68 11.20 -2.12
N PRO A 53 2.18 12.41 -1.74
CA PRO A 53 2.93 13.27 -2.65
C PRO A 53 4.21 12.57 -3.10
N ALA A 54 4.96 13.15 -4.05
CA ALA A 54 6.19 12.57 -4.57
C ALA A 54 7.10 11.98 -3.47
N HIS A 55 7.41 10.68 -3.57
CA HIS A 55 8.22 9.94 -2.61
C HIS A 55 8.96 8.78 -3.31
N PRO A 56 10.15 8.37 -2.81
CA PRO A 56 10.93 7.31 -3.44
C PRO A 56 10.56 5.91 -2.93
N HIS A 57 10.88 4.91 -3.75
CA HIS A 57 10.93 3.49 -3.35
C HIS A 57 12.21 2.84 -3.89
N GLN A 58 12.72 1.83 -3.21
CA GLN A 58 13.92 1.10 -3.63
C GLN A 58 13.92 -0.30 -3.03
N GLY A 59 14.23 -1.32 -3.84
CA GLY A 59 14.47 -2.68 -3.39
C GLY A 59 13.21 -3.50 -3.06
N HIS A 60 12.02 -2.99 -3.34
CA HIS A 60 10.75 -3.69 -3.16
C HIS A 60 9.74 -3.32 -4.24
N GLU A 61 8.59 -3.96 -4.16
CA GLU A 61 7.46 -3.76 -5.07
C GLU A 61 6.28 -3.19 -4.30
N THR A 62 5.49 -2.35 -4.97
CA THR A 62 4.20 -1.89 -4.44
C THR A 62 3.08 -2.45 -5.29
N ILE A 63 2.02 -2.91 -4.61
CA ILE A 63 0.83 -3.44 -5.25
C ILE A 63 -0.35 -2.63 -4.73
N THR A 64 -0.97 -1.86 -5.61
CA THR A 64 -2.15 -1.04 -5.31
C THR A 64 -3.37 -1.66 -5.98
N TYR A 65 -4.41 -1.93 -5.20
CA TYR A 65 -5.70 -2.39 -5.70
C TYR A 65 -6.82 -1.47 -5.22
N VAL A 66 -7.65 -0.98 -6.13
CA VAL A 66 -8.67 0.02 -5.81
C VAL A 66 -10.01 -0.64 -5.52
N LEU A 67 -10.45 -0.60 -4.25
CA LEU A 67 -11.74 -1.15 -3.84
C LEU A 67 -12.93 -0.28 -4.24
N ASN A 68 -12.74 1.05 -4.22
CA ASN A 68 -13.72 2.04 -4.61
C ASN A 68 -13.04 3.38 -4.92
N GLY A 69 -13.74 4.26 -5.64
CA GLY A 69 -13.20 5.56 -6.06
C GLY A 69 -12.14 5.41 -7.15
N ALA A 70 -11.14 6.31 -7.12
CA ALA A 70 -10.04 6.28 -8.07
C ALA A 70 -8.77 6.90 -7.46
N VAL A 71 -7.60 6.52 -8.00
CA VAL A 71 -6.28 6.96 -7.53
C VAL A 71 -5.45 7.39 -8.74
N ALA A 72 -4.97 8.64 -8.72
CA ALA A 72 -4.00 9.12 -9.70
C ALA A 72 -2.58 8.72 -9.27
N HIS A 73 -1.72 8.40 -10.23
CA HIS A 73 -0.29 8.24 -10.00
C HIS A 73 0.51 8.90 -11.12
N GLU A 74 1.69 9.38 -10.78
CA GLU A 74 2.71 9.91 -11.69
C GLU A 74 4.08 9.60 -11.10
N ASP A 75 5.02 9.15 -11.93
CA ASP A 75 6.41 8.89 -11.53
C ASP A 75 7.38 9.91 -12.15
N PHE A 76 8.64 9.85 -11.70
CA PHE A 76 9.69 10.77 -12.13
C PHE A 76 10.11 10.63 -13.60
N THR A 77 9.70 9.55 -14.28
CA THR A 77 9.92 9.36 -15.73
C THR A 77 8.83 10.03 -16.57
N GLY A 78 7.78 10.53 -15.92
CA GLY A 78 6.60 11.13 -16.55
C GLY A 78 5.50 10.11 -16.86
N ALA A 79 5.67 8.84 -16.49
CA ALA A 79 4.60 7.86 -16.62
C ALA A 79 3.52 8.15 -15.59
N LYS A 80 2.26 8.18 -16.04
CA LYS A 80 1.10 8.54 -15.20
C LYS A 80 -0.15 7.80 -15.62
N GLY A 81 -1.09 7.69 -14.69
CA GLY A 81 -2.35 6.99 -14.93
C GLY A 81 -3.36 7.25 -13.82
N MET A 82 -4.58 6.81 -14.08
CA MET A 82 -5.67 6.77 -13.12
C MET A 82 -6.11 5.33 -12.94
N LEU A 83 -6.09 4.85 -11.70
CA LEU A 83 -6.64 3.55 -11.31
C LEU A 83 -8.07 3.77 -10.83
N TYR A 84 -9.03 3.06 -11.39
CA TYR A 84 -10.42 3.05 -10.97
C TYR A 84 -10.73 1.78 -10.17
N LYS A 85 -11.95 1.70 -9.62
CA LYS A 85 -12.44 0.51 -8.92
C LYS A 85 -12.18 -0.77 -9.72
N GLY A 86 -11.49 -1.72 -9.10
CA GLY A 86 -11.13 -3.01 -9.69
C GLY A 86 -9.77 -3.02 -10.41
N ASP A 87 -9.17 -1.85 -10.66
CA ASP A 87 -7.86 -1.77 -11.26
C ASP A 87 -6.76 -2.18 -10.27
N LEU A 88 -5.69 -2.72 -10.83
CA LEU A 88 -4.50 -3.16 -10.13
C LEU A 88 -3.29 -2.48 -10.76
N GLN A 89 -2.43 -1.92 -9.93
CA GLN A 89 -1.07 -1.56 -10.31
C GLN A 89 -0.08 -2.43 -9.55
N PHE A 90 0.81 -3.07 -10.29
CA PHE A 90 1.96 -3.79 -9.76
C PHE A 90 3.22 -3.05 -10.22
N MET A 91 3.92 -2.40 -9.29
CA MET A 91 5.08 -1.57 -9.60
C MET A 91 6.35 -2.15 -8.97
N THR A 92 7.31 -2.52 -9.81
CA THR A 92 8.64 -2.98 -9.37
C THR A 92 9.60 -1.79 -9.33
N ALA A 93 9.88 -1.27 -8.13
CA ALA A 93 10.76 -0.09 -8.00
C ALA A 93 12.24 -0.40 -8.31
N GLY A 94 12.70 -1.62 -8.01
CA GLY A 94 14.08 -2.02 -8.32
C GLY A 94 15.12 -1.12 -7.66
N LYS A 95 15.90 -0.38 -8.46
CA LYS A 95 16.96 0.52 -7.95
C LYS A 95 16.45 1.91 -7.55
N GLY A 96 15.21 2.27 -7.91
CA GLY A 96 14.68 3.62 -7.81
C GLY A 96 13.87 3.96 -9.04
#